data_AF-A0A7J7NPB5-F1
#
_entry.id   AF-A0A7J7NPB5-F1
#
_cell.length_a   1.000
_cell.length_b   1.000
_cell.length_c   1.000
_cell.angle_alpha   90.00
_cell.angle_beta   90.00
_cell.angle_gamma   90.00
#
_symmetry.space_group_name_H-M   'P 1'
#
loop_
_entity.id
_entity.type
_entity.pdbx_description
1 polymer ?
#
loop_
_entity_poly.entity_id
_entity_poly.type
_entity_poly.pdbx_seq_one_letter_code
_entity_poly.pdbx_strand_id
1 'polypeptide(L)'
;MTFSALRHRIPTMMKLSGKPEVSEDMKMISIENQGVKCMSIGFLIEKDAPMVMNALQKMTGGVAWGNLDIFVVDIPPGTGDAQLTISQRLQLSGTLIVSTPREIALINVRRGDNMFRKVEVHIRISSDLHKHLC
;
A
#
# COMPACT_ATOMS: atom_id res chain seq x y z
N MET A 1 0.71 -10.71 -0.45
CA MET A 1 -0.49 -10.07 0.12
C MET A 1 -0.54 -8.61 -0.33
N THR A 2 -1.71 -7.96 -0.32
CA THR A 2 -1.83 -6.60 -0.88
C THR A 2 -2.68 -5.68 -0.04
N PHE A 3 -2.12 -4.51 0.24
CA PHE A 3 -2.79 -3.39 0.88
C PHE A 3 -2.94 -2.24 -0.12
N SER A 4 -4.10 -1.59 -0.16
CA SER A 4 -4.34 -0.36 -0.95
C SER A 4 -4.99 0.73 -0.12
N ALA A 5 -4.35 1.90 -0.09
CA ALA A 5 -4.92 3.13 0.43
C ALA A 5 -5.92 3.78 -0.55
N LEU A 6 -6.00 3.29 -1.79
CA LEU A 6 -7.04 3.65 -2.75
C LEU A 6 -8.28 2.76 -2.58
N ARG A 7 -9.45 3.39 -2.55
CA ARG A 7 -10.75 2.76 -2.26
C ARG A 7 -11.07 1.58 -3.18
N HIS A 8 -11.04 1.79 -4.49
CA HIS A 8 -11.63 0.85 -5.45
C HIS A 8 -10.65 -0.13 -6.10
N ARG A 9 -9.33 0.09 -5.97
CA ARG A 9 -8.35 -0.67 -6.77
C ARG A 9 -8.36 -2.17 -6.45
N ILE A 10 -8.03 -2.52 -5.21
CA ILE A 10 -7.97 -3.92 -4.79
C ILE A 10 -9.35 -4.60 -4.77
N PRO A 11 -10.43 -3.98 -4.24
CA PRO A 11 -11.76 -4.59 -4.29
C PRO A 11 -12.21 -4.92 -5.71
N THR A 12 -12.04 -3.99 -6.66
CA THR A 12 -12.42 -4.22 -8.06
C THR A 12 -11.52 -5.26 -8.74
N MET A 13 -10.20 -5.13 -8.62
CA MET A 13 -9.25 -6.03 -9.28
C MET A 13 -9.35 -7.47 -8.78
N MET A 14 -9.56 -7.64 -7.47
CA MET A 14 -9.70 -8.95 -6.84
C MET A 14 -11.16 -9.43 -6.79
N LYS A 15 -12.12 -8.68 -7.36
CA LYS A 15 -13.57 -8.97 -7.27
C LYS A 15 -14.05 -9.26 -5.84
N LEU A 16 -13.52 -8.49 -4.89
CA LEU A 16 -13.82 -8.59 -3.47
C LEU A 16 -14.85 -7.53 -3.05
N SER A 17 -15.77 -7.92 -2.20
CA SER A 17 -16.78 -7.05 -1.59
C SER A 17 -17.05 -7.46 -0.15
N GLY A 18 -17.74 -6.60 0.60
CA GLY A 18 -18.03 -6.81 2.02
C GLY A 18 -17.09 -6.05 2.95
N LYS A 19 -17.36 -6.20 4.26
CA LYS A 19 -16.56 -5.62 5.34
C LYS A 19 -15.75 -6.72 6.01
N PRO A 20 -14.49 -6.47 6.41
CA PRO A 20 -13.70 -7.46 7.14
C PRO A 20 -14.37 -7.77 8.47
N GLU A 21 -14.36 -9.05 8.83
CA GLU A 21 -14.74 -9.50 10.17
C GLU A 21 -13.69 -9.07 11.18
N VAL A 22 -14.06 -9.10 12.47
CA VAL A 22 -13.16 -8.79 13.58
C VAL A 22 -13.00 -10.05 14.41
N SER A 23 -11.75 -10.46 14.67
CA SER A 23 -11.42 -11.59 15.51
C SER A 23 -11.69 -11.30 16.98
N GLU A 24 -11.67 -12.33 17.82
CA GLU A 24 -11.79 -12.20 19.29
C GLU A 24 -10.73 -11.27 19.88
N ASP A 25 -9.52 -11.26 19.31
CA ASP A 25 -8.42 -10.35 19.68
C ASP A 25 -8.60 -8.89 19.19
N MET A 26 -9.81 -8.50 18.76
CA MET A 26 -10.12 -7.17 18.25
C MET A 26 -9.30 -6.76 17.01
N LYS A 27 -8.83 -7.72 16.21
CA LYS A 27 -8.12 -7.48 14.94
C LYS A 27 -9.02 -7.74 13.75
N MET A 28 -8.89 -6.92 12.71
CA MET A 28 -9.58 -7.13 11.44
C MET A 28 -9.01 -8.35 10.73
N ILE A 29 -9.87 -9.23 10.25
CA ILE A 29 -9.53 -10.39 9.44
C ILE A 29 -9.47 -9.95 7.98
N SER A 30 -8.36 -10.20 7.31
CA SER A 30 -8.20 -9.85 5.89
C SER A 30 -9.12 -10.66 5.00
N ILE A 31 -9.67 -10.04 3.97
CA ILE A 31 -10.47 -10.73 2.95
C ILE A 31 -9.49 -11.41 1.98
N GLU A 32 -9.75 -12.67 1.62
CA GLU A 32 -8.87 -13.44 0.76
C GLU A 32 -9.53 -13.76 -0.59
N ASN A 33 -8.76 -13.67 -1.67
CA ASN A 33 -9.12 -14.27 -2.94
C ASN A 33 -7.89 -14.86 -3.62
N GLN A 34 -8.04 -16.06 -4.21
CA GLN A 34 -6.98 -16.77 -4.93
C GLN A 34 -5.67 -16.92 -4.12
N GLY A 35 -5.77 -17.18 -2.81
CA GLY A 35 -4.60 -17.31 -1.92
C GLY A 35 -3.94 -15.98 -1.55
N VAL A 36 -4.51 -14.85 -1.97
CA VAL A 36 -3.99 -13.51 -1.67
C VAL A 36 -4.87 -12.83 -0.64
N LYS A 37 -4.29 -12.61 0.55
CA LYS A 37 -4.87 -11.76 1.58
C LYS A 37 -4.87 -10.31 1.14
N CYS A 38 -6.02 -9.67 1.21
CA CYS A 38 -6.27 -8.32 0.75
C CYS A 38 -6.89 -7.46 1.85
N MET A 39 -6.40 -6.22 1.96
CA MET A 39 -7.03 -5.18 2.75
C MET A 39 -7.05 -3.88 1.97
N SER A 40 -8.17 -3.15 2.05
CA SER A 40 -8.34 -1.87 1.38
C SER A 40 -9.12 -0.93 2.28
N ILE A 41 -8.81 0.36 2.20
CA ILE A 41 -9.62 1.40 2.85
C ILE A 41 -11.09 1.35 2.38
N GLY A 42 -11.31 0.87 1.15
CA GLY A 42 -12.65 0.74 0.57
C GLY A 42 -13.51 -0.34 1.20
N PHE A 43 -12.94 -1.25 1.99
CA PHE A 43 -13.75 -2.16 2.82
C PHE A 43 -14.24 -1.50 4.11
N LEU A 44 -13.61 -0.39 4.52
CA LEU A 44 -13.83 0.23 5.83
C LEU A 44 -14.64 1.53 5.76
N ILE A 45 -14.60 2.27 4.64
CA ILE A 45 -15.17 3.63 4.56
C ILE A 45 -15.92 3.85 3.24
N GLU A 46 -17.08 4.51 3.31
CA GLU A 46 -17.93 4.86 2.15
C GLU A 46 -17.63 6.23 1.51
N LYS A 47 -16.78 7.07 2.13
CA LYS A 47 -16.38 8.39 1.63
C LYS A 47 -14.86 8.48 1.47
N ASP A 48 -14.42 9.24 0.47
CA ASP A 48 -13.02 9.60 0.27
C ASP A 48 -12.56 10.50 1.42
N ALA A 49 -11.83 9.92 2.37
CA ALA A 49 -11.33 10.65 3.52
C ALA A 49 -9.84 11.00 3.33
N PRO A 50 -9.40 12.23 3.68
CA PRO A 50 -8.00 12.64 3.73
C PRO A 50 -7.27 12.01 4.94
N MET A 51 -7.48 10.71 5.20
CA MET A 51 -7.03 9.99 6.38
C MET A 51 -6.12 8.79 6.01
N VAL A 52 -5.32 8.94 4.95
CA VAL A 52 -4.36 7.90 4.51
C VAL A 52 -3.48 7.46 5.68
N MET A 53 -3.01 8.38 6.52
CA MET A 53 -2.19 8.07 7.71
C MET A 53 -2.89 7.20 8.74
N ASN A 54 -4.13 7.54 9.13
CA ASN A 54 -4.86 6.76 10.14
C ASN A 54 -5.24 5.39 9.59
N ALA A 55 -5.53 5.31 8.30
CA ALA A 55 -5.81 4.06 7.63
C ALA A 55 -4.57 3.16 7.59
N LEU A 56 -3.41 3.71 7.22
CA LEU A 56 -2.13 3.00 7.25
C LEU A 56 -1.85 2.43 8.63
N GLN A 57 -2.00 3.23 9.69
CA GLN A 57 -1.79 2.78 11.08
C GLN A 57 -2.72 1.61 11.44
N LYS A 58 -4.02 1.74 11.13
CA LYS A 58 -5.00 0.68 11.38
C LYS A 58 -4.69 -0.59 10.60
N MET A 59 -4.14 -0.48 9.39
CA MET A 59 -3.92 -1.65 8.53
C MET A 59 -2.59 -2.35 8.78
N THR A 60 -1.55 -1.63 9.21
CA THR A 60 -0.27 -2.26 9.58
C THR A 60 -0.35 -2.95 10.95
N GLY A 61 -1.13 -2.40 11.90
CA GLY A 61 -1.19 -2.94 13.28
C GLY A 61 -2.50 -3.63 13.67
N GLY A 62 -3.62 -3.22 13.08
CA GLY A 62 -4.96 -3.66 13.46
C GLY A 62 -5.53 -4.79 12.61
N VAL A 63 -4.73 -5.42 11.75
CA VAL A 63 -5.13 -6.53 10.89
C VAL A 63 -4.38 -7.79 11.28
N ALA A 64 -5.09 -8.92 11.38
CA ALA A 64 -4.54 -10.22 11.69
C ALA A 64 -3.93 -10.84 10.43
N TRP A 65 -2.74 -10.36 10.04
CA TRP A 65 -2.07 -10.85 8.83
C TRP A 65 -1.57 -12.29 8.94
N GLY A 66 -1.13 -12.72 10.12
CA GLY A 66 -0.48 -14.03 10.33
C GLY A 66 0.97 -14.04 9.82
N ASN A 67 1.45 -15.19 9.35
CA ASN A 67 2.77 -15.28 8.69
C ASN A 67 2.74 -14.62 7.30
N LEU A 68 3.71 -13.74 7.05
CA LEU A 68 3.81 -12.95 5.84
C LEU A 68 5.21 -12.98 5.26
N ASP A 69 5.33 -13.44 4.01
CA ASP A 69 6.60 -13.38 3.27
C ASP A 69 6.74 -12.06 2.49
N ILE A 70 5.64 -11.55 1.90
CA ILE A 70 5.64 -10.37 1.01
C ILE A 70 4.44 -9.45 1.26
N PHE A 71 4.69 -8.25 1.81
CA PHE A 71 3.70 -7.21 2.04
C PHE A 71 3.75 -6.09 0.98
N VAL A 72 2.76 -6.02 0.09
CA VAL A 72 2.66 -4.99 -0.94
C VAL A 72 1.74 -3.86 -0.50
N VAL A 73 2.17 -2.61 -0.65
CA VAL A 73 1.44 -1.41 -0.23
C VAL A 73 1.24 -0.47 -1.43
N ASP A 74 0.00 -0.31 -1.90
CA ASP A 74 -0.41 0.68 -2.91
C ASP A 74 -0.80 1.99 -2.21
N ILE A 75 0.13 2.95 -2.20
CA ILE A 75 -0.05 4.28 -1.62
C ILE A 75 -0.42 5.24 -2.75
N PRO A 76 -1.52 6.02 -2.66
CA PRO A 76 -1.85 7.02 -3.66
C PRO A 76 -0.73 8.06 -3.80
N PRO A 77 -0.55 8.66 -4.99
CA PRO A 77 0.40 9.75 -5.17
C PRO A 77 -0.01 10.93 -4.27
N GLY A 78 0.92 11.45 -3.47
CA GLY A 78 0.59 12.45 -2.45
C GLY A 78 1.74 12.73 -1.48
N THR A 79 1.49 13.57 -0.48
CA THR A 79 2.46 14.14 0.47
C THR A 79 3.47 13.10 0.97
N GLY A 80 4.76 13.41 0.86
CA GLY A 80 5.86 12.50 1.23
C GLY A 80 5.76 11.93 2.65
N ASP A 81 4.97 12.55 3.53
CA ASP A 81 4.68 12.09 4.89
C ASP A 81 4.10 10.68 4.98
N ALA A 82 3.27 10.25 4.01
CA ALA A 82 2.72 8.89 4.01
C ALA A 82 3.79 7.85 3.72
N GLN A 83 4.63 8.13 2.72
CA GLN A 83 5.75 7.29 2.36
C GLN A 83 6.76 7.22 3.51
N LEU A 84 7.04 8.35 4.17
CA LEU A 84 7.93 8.44 5.32
C LEU A 84 7.40 7.62 6.50
N THR A 85 6.12 7.81 6.85
CA THR A 85 5.47 7.10 7.95
C THR A 85 5.54 5.58 7.76
N ILE A 86 5.36 5.09 6.54
CA ILE A 86 5.45 3.66 6.22
C ILE A 86 6.89 3.18 6.36
N SER A 87 7.85 3.92 5.82
CA SER A 87 9.27 3.55 5.92
C SER A 87 9.80 3.53 7.36
N GLN A 88 9.22 4.33 8.26
CA GLN A 88 9.56 4.32 9.68
C GLN A 88 8.88 3.20 10.46
N ARG A 89 7.69 2.77 10.04
CA ARG A 89 6.89 1.76 10.76
C ARG A 89 7.13 0.34 10.29
N LEU A 90 7.42 0.16 9.01
CA LEU A 90 7.69 -1.13 8.39
C LEU A 90 9.17 -1.23 8.04
N GLN A 91 9.77 -2.38 8.32
CA GLN A 91 11.08 -2.71 7.76
C GLN A 91 10.91 -3.01 6.27
N LEU A 92 11.14 -2.00 5.43
CA LEU A 92 11.01 -2.13 3.98
C LEU A 92 12.28 -2.76 3.40
N SER A 93 12.15 -3.95 2.81
CA SER A 93 13.26 -4.59 2.07
C SER A 93 13.55 -3.91 0.73
N GLY A 94 12.56 -3.20 0.17
CA GLY A 94 12.70 -2.46 -1.07
C GLY A 94 11.42 -1.74 -1.47
N THR A 95 11.54 -0.79 -2.40
CA THR A 95 10.45 0.03 -2.92
C THR A 95 10.47 0.04 -4.45
N LEU A 96 9.30 -0.13 -5.07
CA LEU A 96 9.08 0.06 -6.50
C LEU A 96 8.28 1.36 -6.73
N ILE A 97 8.89 2.32 -7.42
CA ILE A 97 8.21 3.56 -7.85
C ILE A 97 7.81 3.41 -9.31
N VAL A 98 6.50 3.54 -9.58
CA VAL A 98 5.92 3.42 -10.92
C VAL A 98 5.44 4.79 -11.37
N SER A 99 5.88 5.24 -12.54
CA SER A 99 5.46 6.54 -13.07
C SER A 99 5.38 6.53 -14.59
N THR A 100 4.71 7.53 -15.16
CA THR A 100 4.71 7.73 -16.63
C THR A 100 5.92 8.55 -17.04
N PRO A 101 6.42 8.45 -18.30
CA PRO A 101 7.60 9.20 -18.76
C PRO A 101 7.34 10.71 -18.96
N ARG A 102 6.30 11.27 -18.33
CA ARG A 102 5.97 12.69 -18.40
C ARG A 102 6.78 13.47 -17.37
N GLU A 103 7.26 14.64 -17.75
CA GLU A 103 8.15 15.46 -16.92
C GLU A 103 7.56 15.81 -15.54
N ILE A 104 6.27 16.15 -15.49
CA ILE A 104 5.55 16.41 -14.23
C ILE A 104 5.53 15.18 -13.30
N ALA A 105 5.40 13.98 -13.88
CA ALA A 105 5.38 12.74 -13.12
C ALA A 105 6.79 12.37 -12.60
N LEU A 106 7.85 12.73 -13.33
CA LEU A 106 9.24 12.55 -12.91
C LEU A 106 9.62 13.41 -11.70
N ILE A 107 9.02 14.59 -11.52
CA ILE A 107 9.24 15.42 -10.33
C ILE A 107 8.79 14.69 -9.06
N ASN A 108 7.64 14.01 -9.11
CA ASN A 108 7.14 13.22 -7.98
C ASN A 108 8.00 11.99 -7.70
N VAL A 109 8.52 11.33 -8.76
CA VAL A 109 9.47 10.21 -8.63
C VAL A 109 10.74 10.66 -7.92
N ARG A 110 11.33 11.79 -8.33
CA ARG A 110 12.56 12.34 -7.72
C ARG A 110 12.37 12.68 -6.24
N ARG A 111 11.20 13.21 -5.88
CA ARG A 111 10.86 13.47 -4.47
C ARG A 111 10.78 12.19 -3.65
N GLY A 112 10.12 11.16 -4.19
CA GLY A 112 10.06 9.83 -3.55
C GLY A 112 11.44 9.19 -3.40
N ASP A 113 12.26 9.22 -4.46
CA ASP A 113 13.64 8.68 -4.45
C ASP A 113 14.49 9.33 -3.35
N ASN A 114 14.49 10.66 -3.27
CA ASN A 114 15.21 11.40 -2.24
C ASN A 114 14.75 11.05 -0.82
N MET A 115 13.47 10.75 -0.63
CA MET A 115 12.95 10.37 0.67
C MET A 115 13.38 8.95 1.05
N PHE A 116 13.21 7.98 0.16
CA PHE A 116 13.57 6.58 0.44
C PHE A 116 15.08 6.37 0.61
N ARG A 117 15.92 7.20 -0.03
CA ARG A 117 17.37 7.23 0.20
C ARG A 117 17.73 7.62 1.63
N LYS A 118 16.97 8.51 2.28
CA LYS A 118 17.22 8.96 3.67
C LYS A 118 16.89 7.89 4.71
N VAL A 119 16.09 6.90 4.33
CA VAL A 119 15.68 5.78 5.19
C VAL A 119 16.33 4.46 4.75
N GLU A 120 17.38 4.54 3.92
CA GLU A 120 18.21 3.41 3.47
C GLU A 120 17.45 2.26 2.79
N VAL A 121 16.30 2.55 2.17
CA VAL A 121 15.51 1.55 1.45
C VAL A 121 16.03 1.39 0.02
N HIS A 122 16.16 0.16 -0.47
CA HIS A 122 16.55 -0.11 -1.85
C HIS A 122 15.43 0.32 -2.82
N ILE A 123 15.72 1.20 -3.77
CA ILE A 123 14.72 1.80 -4.67
C ILE A 123 14.92 1.30 -6.09
N ARG A 124 13.83 0.88 -6.74
CA ARG A 124 13.76 0.64 -8.18
C ARG A 124 12.69 1.54 -8.81
N ILE A 125 13.05 2.24 -9.87
CA ILE A 125 12.15 3.14 -10.61
C ILE A 125 11.80 2.47 -11.94
N SER A 126 10.51 2.41 -12.26
CA SER A 126 10.02 1.88 -13.52
C SER A 126 9.01 2.81 -14.19
N SER A 127 9.11 2.91 -15.51
CA SER A 127 8.08 3.53 -16.35
C SER A 127 7.01 2.55 -16.85
N ASP A 128 7.19 1.25 -16.58
CA ASP A 128 6.35 0.16 -17.09
C ASP A 128 6.44 -1.08 -16.17
N LEU A 129 5.30 -1.46 -15.58
CA LEU A 129 5.21 -2.64 -14.71
C LEU A 129 5.48 -3.95 -15.44
N HIS A 130 5.19 -4.02 -16.75
CA HIS A 130 5.33 -5.23 -17.55
C HIS A 130 6.79 -5.68 -17.68
N LYS A 131 7.75 -4.75 -17.58
CA LYS A 131 9.19 -5.05 -17.69
C LYS A 131 9.81 -5.68 -16.44
N HIS A 132 9.03 -5.85 -15.37
CA HIS A 132 9.54 -6.18 -14.04
C HIS A 132 8.91 -7.45 -13.44
N LEU A 133 7.90 -8.02 -14.10
CA LEU A 133 7.19 -9.23 -13.67
C LEU A 133 7.58 -10.47 -14.50
N CYS A 134 8.58 -10.35 -15.39
CA CYS A 134 9.14 -11.45 -16.18
C CYS A 134 10.59 -11.71 -15.77
#